data_AF-A0A9W4X5H3-F1
#
_entry.id   AF-A0A9W4X5H3-F1
#
_cell.length_a   1.000
_cell.length_b   1.000
_cell.length_c   1.000
_cell.angle_alpha   90.00
_cell.angle_beta   90.00
_cell.angle_gamma   90.00
#
_symmetry.space_group_name_H-M   'P 1'
#
loop_
_entity.id
_entity.type
_entity.pdbx_description
1 polymer ?
#
loop_
_entity_poly.entity_id
_entity_poly.type
_entity_poly.pdbx_seq_one_letter_code
_entity_poly.pdbx_strand_id
1 'polypeptide(L)' 'MKCYVVDAFSNEIFKGNPAAVCILDQWVSDELMQKIA' A
#
# COMPACT_ATOMS: atom_id res chain seq x y z
N MET A 1 -1.79 -7.13 -10.16
CA MET A 1 -1.54 -6.34 -8.93
C MET A 1 -2.86 -5.85 -8.36
N LYS A 2 -3.21 -6.26 -7.14
CA LYS A 2 -4.35 -5.70 -6.39
C LYS A 2 -3.81 -4.67 -5.39
N CYS A 3 -4.45 -3.50 -5.30
CA CYS A 3 -4.04 -2.44 -4.37
C CYS A 3 -5.18 -2.17 -3.38
N TYR A 4 -4.82 -2.03 -2.11
CA TYR A 4 -5.72 -1.69 -1.02
C TYR A 4 -5.15 -0.50 -0.26
N VAL A 5 -6.02 0.39 0.22
CA VAL A 5 -5.64 1.45 1.15
C VAL A 5 -6.11 1.04 2.55
N VAL A 6 -5.20 1.07 3.51
CA VAL A 6 -5.46 0.71 4.90
C VAL A 6 -5.11 1.87 5.82
N ASP A 7 -6.00 2.16 6.76
CA ASP A 7 -5.78 3.13 7.83
C ASP A 7 -5.10 2.40 9.01
N ALA A 8 -3.76 2.40 9.05
CA ALA A 8 -3.02 1.72 10.10
C ALA A 8 -3.16 2.46 11.45
N PHE A 9 -3.08 1.73 12.56
CA PHE A 9 -3.22 2.26 13.92
C PHE A 9 -4.60 2.87 14.24
N SER A 10 -5.64 2.52 13.47
CA SER A 10 -7.01 2.93 13.71
C SER A 10 -7.99 1.80 13.36
N ASN A 11 -9.14 1.77 14.04
CA ASN A 11 -10.31 0.96 13.65
C ASN A 11 -11.43 1.82 13.03
N GLU A 12 -11.21 3.14 12.95
CA GLU A 12 -12.12 4.12 12.33
C GLU A 12 -11.54 4.57 10.98
N ILE A 13 -12.42 4.79 9.99
CA ILE A 13 -12.05 5.31 8.67
C ILE A 13 -11.52 6.75 8.76
N PHE A 14 -10.55 7.09 7.92
CA PHE A 14 -9.92 8.42 7.82
C PHE A 14 -9.16 8.84 9.09
N LYS A 15 -8.65 7.87 9.84
CA LYS A 15 -7.87 8.06 11.08
C LYS A 15 -6.61 7.21 11.04
N GLY A 16 -5.67 7.47 11.95
CA GLY A 16 -4.41 6.73 11.99
C GLY A 16 -3.47 7.15 10.85
N ASN A 17 -2.78 6.18 10.25
CA ASN A 17 -1.81 6.39 9.18
C ASN A 17 -2.22 5.64 7.90
N PRO A 18 -2.72 6.32 6.87
CA PRO A 18 -3.11 5.68 5.62
C PRO A 18 -1.88 5.14 4.88
N ALA A 19 -1.94 3.89 4.43
CA ALA A 19 -0.90 3.26 3.64
C ALA A 19 -1.50 2.44 2.50
N ALA A 20 -0.83 2.45 1.34
CA ALA A 20 -1.16 1.59 0.22
C ALA A 20 -0.45 0.23 0.36
N VAL A 21 -1.18 -0.86 0.14
CA VAL A 21 -0.66 -2.23 0.11
C VAL A 21 -0.91 -2.82 -1.28
N CYS A 22 0.18 -3.03 -2.02
CA CYS A 22 0.13 -3.65 -3.34
C CYS A 22 0.48 -5.14 -3.25
N ILE A 23 -0.47 -6.02 -3.56
CA ILE A 23 -0.25 -7.47 -3.62
C ILE A 23 0.31 -7.83 -5.00
N LEU A 24 1.48 -8.46 -5.01
CA LEU A 24 2.25 -8.85 -6.19
C LEU A 24 2.45 -10.37 -6.22
N ASP A 25 2.32 -10.96 -7.40
CA ASP A 25 2.60 -12.39 -7.61
C ASP A 25 4.12 -12.69 -7.60
N GLN A 26 4.93 -11.67 -7.90
CA GLN A 26 6.39 -11.71 -7.91
C GLN A 26 6.96 -10.32 -7.57
N TRP A 27 8.20 -10.28 -7.09
CA TRP A 27 8.89 -9.03 -6.82
C TRP A 27 9.06 -8.18 -8.08
N VAL A 28 8.89 -6.86 -7.92
CA VAL A 28 9.14 -5.87 -8.98
C VAL A 28 10.45 -5.13 -8.71
N SER A 29 10.99 -4.45 -9.73
CA SER A 29 12.22 -3.67 -9.56
C SER A 29 12.02 -2.49 -8.60
N ASP A 30 13.09 -2.08 -7.92
CA ASP A 30 13.08 -0.90 -7.05
C ASP A 30 12.63 0.36 -7.79
N GLU A 31 13.02 0.51 -9.05
CA GLU A 31 12.57 1.62 -9.90
C GLU A 31 11.05 1.61 -10.07
N LEU A 32 10.45 0.44 -10.28
CA LEU A 32 9.00 0.31 -10.41
C LEU A 32 8.31 0.51 -9.05
N MET A 33 8.87 0.00 -7.94
CA MET A 33 8.35 0.26 -6.60
C MET A 33 8.31 1.76 -6.30
N GLN A 34 9.39 2.49 -6.62
CA GLN A 34 9.49 3.92 -6.38
C GLN A 34 8.53 4.75 -7.27
N LYS A 35 8.14 4.24 -8.45
CA LYS A 35 7.13 4.86 -9.32
C LYS A 35 5.69 4.60 -8.85
N ILE A 36 5.48 3.58 -8.01
CA ILE A 36 4.17 3.24 -7.44
C ILE A 36 3.92 4.02 -6.14
N ALA A 37 4.97 4.24 -5.34
CA ALA A 37 4.94 5.02 -4.11
C ALA A 37 4.74 6.52 -4.37
#